data_AF-A0A9W5YGD0-F1
#
_entry.id   AF-A0A9W5YGD0-F1
#
_cell.length_a   1.000
_cell.length_b   1.000
_cell.length_c   1.000
_cell.angle_alpha   90.00
_cell.angle_beta   90.00
_cell.angle_gamma   90.00
#
_symmetry.space_group_name_H-M   'P 1'
#
loop_
_entity.id
_entity.type
_entity.pdbx_description
1 polymer ?
#
loop_
_entity_poly.entity_id
_entity_poly.type
_entity_poly.pdbx_seq_one_letter_code
_entity_poly.pdbx_strand_id
1 'polypeptide(L)'
;MAAMKAFGTHLSPSSSVEGGRKKFRFVYLSGGMSERDQSRSLWMAGEMRKIRGQVENELTAYEKSNHTNVEVYIARPGMVLARGMSLRTLVFGMGPSIWVDELARVLVDVAVNGNGDGERVLENERMLRWKQ
;
A
#
# COMPACT_ATOMS: atom_id res chain seq x y z
N MET A 1 -4.14 -1.98 13.13
CA MET A 1 -5.37 -2.78 12.91
C MET A 1 -6.68 -2.17 13.40
N ALA A 2 -6.73 -1.41 14.50
CA ALA A 2 -8.00 -0.88 15.06
C ALA A 2 -8.83 -0.06 14.05
N ALA A 3 -8.19 0.89 13.35
CA ALA A 3 -8.86 1.71 12.34
C ALA A 3 -9.50 0.87 11.22
N MET A 4 -8.77 -0.12 10.70
CA MET A 4 -9.26 -0.99 9.64
C MET A 4 -10.51 -1.77 10.06
N LYS A 5 -10.50 -2.33 11.27
CA LYS A 5 -11.66 -3.05 11.83
C LYS A 5 -12.87 -2.11 11.97
N ALA A 6 -12.67 -0.93 12.52
CA ALA A 6 -13.73 0.06 12.69
C ALA A 6 -14.34 0.49 11.33
N PHE A 7 -13.49 0.78 10.33
CA PHE A 7 -13.97 1.16 9.01
C PHE A 7 -14.65 0.00 8.27
N GLY A 8 -14.11 -1.22 8.36
CA GLY A 8 -14.74 -2.40 7.79
C GLY A 8 -16.13 -2.66 8.39
N THR A 9 -16.30 -2.46 9.70
CA THR A 9 -17.59 -2.63 10.38
C THR A 9 -18.58 -1.51 10.07
N HIS A 10 -18.15 -0.24 10.03
CA HIS A 10 -19.08 0.90 9.98
C HIS A 10 -19.25 1.52 8.59
N LEU A 11 -18.25 1.43 7.72
CA LEU A 11 -18.29 2.07 6.38
C LEU A 11 -18.60 1.08 5.27
N SER A 12 -18.31 -0.20 5.44
CA SER A 12 -18.63 -1.21 4.43
C SER A 12 -20.13 -1.51 4.25
N PRO A 13 -21.00 -1.47 5.28
CA PRO A 13 -22.42 -1.72 5.09
C PRO A 13 -23.15 -0.61 4.32
N SER A 14 -22.59 0.60 4.34
CA SER A 14 -23.21 1.83 3.83
C SER A 14 -22.97 2.09 2.35
N SER A 15 -22.15 1.28 1.67
CA SER A 15 -21.78 1.43 0.26
C SER A 15 -22.73 0.72 -0.70
N SER A 16 -24.04 0.86 -0.48
CA SER A 16 -25.07 0.60 -1.49
C SER A 16 -25.35 1.91 -2.23
N VAL A 17 -24.52 2.21 -3.24
CA VAL A 17 -24.85 3.24 -4.24
C VAL A 17 -25.71 2.55 -5.31
N GLU A 18 -26.78 3.20 -5.77
CA GLU A 18 -27.62 2.73 -6.89
C GLU A 18 -26.74 2.22 -8.05
N GLY A 19 -26.78 0.90 -8.30
CA GLY A 19 -26.01 0.23 -9.37
C GLY A 19 -24.99 -0.82 -8.94
N GLY A 20 -24.71 -1.01 -7.63
CA GLY A 20 -23.90 -2.13 -7.14
C GLY A 20 -23.18 -1.88 -5.81
N ARG A 21 -22.84 -2.95 -5.06
CA ARG A 21 -22.05 -2.86 -3.82
C ARG A 21 -20.62 -2.39 -4.15
N LYS A 22 -20.29 -1.13 -3.87
CA LYS A 22 -18.89 -0.66 -3.89
C LYS A 22 -18.20 -1.19 -2.64
N LYS A 23 -17.09 -1.90 -2.78
CA LYS A 23 -16.30 -2.35 -1.62
C LYS A 23 -15.56 -1.16 -1.00
N PHE A 24 -15.39 -1.17 0.32
CA PHE A 24 -14.54 -0.19 1.00
C PHE A 24 -13.07 -0.53 0.73
N ARG A 25 -12.30 0.42 0.18
CA ARG A 25 -10.89 0.20 -0.14
C ARG A 25 -10.01 0.86 0.91
N PHE A 26 -9.09 0.08 1.46
CA PHE A 26 -8.08 0.54 2.39
C PHE A 26 -6.70 0.42 1.73
N VAL A 27 -5.98 1.54 1.64
CA VAL A 27 -4.63 1.57 1.10
C VAL A 27 -3.65 1.75 2.25
N TYR A 28 -2.85 0.72 2.52
CA TYR A 28 -1.78 0.77 3.50
C TYR A 28 -0.47 1.19 2.85
N LEU A 29 0.06 2.33 3.29
CA LEU A 29 1.40 2.78 2.93
C LEU A 29 2.43 2.06 3.80
N SER A 30 3.01 0.99 3.24
CA SER A 30 4.08 0.21 3.87
C SER A 30 5.44 0.85 3.59
N GLY A 31 6.41 0.07 3.16
CA GLY A 31 7.67 0.56 2.60
C GLY A 31 8.40 -0.51 1.81
N GLY A 32 9.37 -0.07 1.01
CA GLY A 32 10.22 -0.95 0.25
C GLY A 32 10.94 -1.94 1.16
N MET A 33 11.16 -3.14 0.63
CA MET A 33 11.83 -4.24 1.33
C MET A 33 11.11 -4.76 2.59
N SER A 34 9.83 -4.43 2.81
CA SER A 34 9.06 -4.98 3.94
C SER A 34 9.07 -6.51 3.93
N GLU A 35 9.34 -7.10 5.09
CA GLU A 35 9.55 -8.55 5.24
C GLU A 35 8.38 -9.18 6.00
N ARG A 36 7.67 -10.09 5.33
CA ARG A 36 6.51 -10.77 5.88
C ARG A 36 6.91 -11.96 6.74
N ASP A 37 8.05 -12.60 6.43
CA ASP A 37 8.59 -13.68 7.23
C ASP A 37 9.26 -13.15 8.51
N GLN A 38 8.54 -13.30 9.62
CA GLN A 38 9.00 -12.83 10.92
C GLN A 38 10.18 -13.65 11.47
N SER A 39 10.42 -14.85 10.95
CA SER A 39 11.55 -15.70 11.35
C SER A 39 12.86 -15.33 10.65
N ARG A 40 12.79 -14.61 9.53
CA ARG A 40 13.97 -14.31 8.71
C ARG A 40 14.95 -13.39 9.43
N SER A 41 16.22 -13.76 9.50
CA SER A 41 17.26 -12.83 9.96
C SER A 41 17.64 -11.87 8.84
N LEU A 42 17.69 -10.57 9.15
CA LEU A 42 17.96 -9.50 8.18
C LEU A 42 19.16 -8.66 8.66
N TRP A 43 20.12 -8.47 7.76
CA TRP A 43 21.37 -7.74 8.03
C TRP A 43 21.20 -6.22 8.11
N MET A 44 20.07 -5.67 7.64
CA MET A 44 19.80 -4.22 7.60
C MET A 44 18.34 -3.92 7.95
N ALA A 45 18.15 -3.01 8.92
CA ALA A 45 16.84 -2.50 9.36
C ALA A 45 15.80 -3.61 9.60
N GLY A 46 16.23 -4.76 10.14
CA GLY A 46 15.45 -5.99 10.19
C GLY A 46 14.11 -5.83 10.90
N GLU A 47 14.14 -5.27 12.11
CA GLU A 47 12.94 -5.05 12.93
C GLU A 47 11.91 -4.14 12.23
N MET A 48 12.36 -3.02 11.66
CA MET A 48 11.46 -2.11 10.93
C MET A 48 10.82 -2.76 9.72
N ARG A 49 11.59 -3.53 8.95
CA ARG A 49 11.09 -4.27 7.77
C ARG A 49 10.09 -5.34 8.17
N LYS A 50 10.33 -6.02 9.29
CA LYS A 50 9.44 -7.04 9.86
C LYS A 50 8.15 -6.45 10.39
N ILE A 51 8.20 -5.37 11.16
CA ILE A 51 7.01 -4.67 11.67
C ILE A 51 6.08 -4.28 10.52
N ARG A 52 6.63 -3.68 9.46
CA ARG A 52 5.83 -3.33 8.27
C ARG A 52 5.21 -4.57 7.62
N GLY A 53 5.97 -5.65 7.43
CA GLY A 53 5.45 -6.88 6.84
C GLY A 53 4.48 -7.64 7.73
N GLN A 54 4.58 -7.52 9.06
CA GLN A 54 3.58 -8.06 9.97
C GLN A 54 2.24 -7.35 9.79
N VAL A 55 2.23 -6.02 9.67
CA VAL A 55 1.01 -5.25 9.37
C VAL A 55 0.42 -5.69 8.02
N GLU A 56 1.25 -5.93 7.01
CA GLU A 56 0.78 -6.46 5.72
C GLU A 56 0.13 -7.84 5.84
N ASN A 57 0.69 -8.74 6.65
CA ASN A 57 0.12 -10.06 6.92
C ASN A 57 -1.25 -9.93 7.60
N GLU A 58 -1.35 -9.10 8.64
CA GLU A 58 -2.59 -8.88 9.39
C GLU A 58 -3.70 -8.27 8.52
N LEU A 59 -3.36 -7.30 7.66
CA LEU A 59 -4.31 -6.68 6.75
C LEU A 59 -4.76 -7.65 5.64
N THR A 60 -3.84 -8.43 5.07
CA THR A 60 -4.17 -9.46 4.07
C THR A 60 -5.06 -10.56 4.67
N ALA A 61 -4.77 -10.97 5.90
CA ALA A 61 -5.61 -11.94 6.63
C ALA A 61 -6.99 -11.36 6.97
N TYR A 62 -7.07 -10.07 7.28
CA TYR A 62 -8.35 -9.38 7.52
C TYR A 62 -9.22 -9.31 6.25
N GLU A 63 -8.65 -8.96 5.09
CA GLU A 63 -9.37 -8.99 3.81
C GLU A 63 -9.92 -10.40 3.51
N LYS A 64 -9.08 -11.43 3.69
CA LYS A 64 -9.44 -12.85 3.53
C LYS A 64 -10.43 -13.38 4.57
N SER A 65 -10.73 -12.66 5.65
CA SER A 65 -11.78 -13.07 6.58
C SER A 65 -13.07 -12.30 6.35
N ASN A 66 -13.01 -11.16 5.64
CA ASN A 66 -14.11 -10.22 5.44
C ASN A 66 -14.44 -10.02 3.94
N HIS A 67 -14.21 -11.06 3.13
CA HIS A 67 -14.12 -11.12 1.66
C HIS A 67 -15.12 -10.31 0.82
N THR A 68 -16.30 -9.97 1.33
CA THR A 68 -17.38 -9.35 0.55
C THR A 68 -17.34 -7.82 0.56
N ASN A 69 -16.59 -7.22 1.47
CA ASN A 69 -16.90 -5.89 1.96
C ASN A 69 -15.71 -4.92 1.93
N VAL A 70 -14.49 -5.44 2.10
CA VAL A 70 -13.26 -4.65 2.18
C VAL A 70 -12.25 -5.15 1.14
N GLU A 71 -11.56 -4.22 0.49
CA GLU A 71 -10.36 -4.50 -0.31
C GLU A 71 -9.14 -3.84 0.32
N VAL A 72 -8.04 -4.58 0.37
CA VAL A 72 -6.77 -4.09 0.95
C VAL A 72 -5.73 -3.95 -0.14
N TYR A 73 -5.19 -2.75 -0.29
CA TYR A 73 -4.04 -2.48 -1.13
C TYR A 73 -2.83 -2.12 -0.26
N ILE A 74 -1.66 -2.60 -0.64
CA ILE A 74 -0.40 -2.41 0.08
C ILE A 74 0.56 -1.70 -0.89
N ALA A 75 0.95 -0.47 -0.57
CA ALA A 75 1.95 0.26 -1.33
C ALA A 75 3.33 0.11 -0.68
N ARG A 76 4.34 -0.28 -1.46
CA ARG A 76 5.73 -0.48 -1.04
C ARG A 76 6.65 0.47 -1.82
N PRO A 77 6.64 1.77 -1.51
CA PRO A 77 7.54 2.72 -2.16
C PRO A 77 8.98 2.47 -1.72
N GLY A 78 9.93 2.77 -2.61
CA GLY A 78 11.33 2.93 -2.23
C GLY A 78 11.54 4.23 -1.45
N MET A 79 12.59 4.96 -1.79
CA MET A 79 12.80 6.30 -1.23
C MET A 79 11.74 7.28 -1.75
N VAL A 80 11.08 8.01 -0.84
CA VAL A 80 10.10 9.04 -1.21
C VAL A 80 10.79 10.39 -1.29
N LEU A 81 10.73 11.02 -2.47
CA LEU A 81 11.45 12.25 -2.77
C LEU A 81 10.56 13.47 -2.56
N ALA A 82 11.05 14.43 -1.78
CA ALA A 82 10.38 15.71 -1.57
C ALA A 82 10.56 16.63 -2.79
N ARG A 83 9.59 17.52 -2.99
CA ARG A 83 9.68 18.56 -4.03
C ARG A 83 10.96 19.40 -3.83
N GLY A 84 11.70 19.61 -4.91
CA GLY A 84 12.93 20.41 -4.90
C GLY A 84 14.23 19.65 -4.60
N MET A 85 14.18 18.36 -4.26
CA MET A 85 15.39 17.52 -4.29
C MET A 85 15.86 17.34 -5.73
N SER A 86 17.16 17.42 -6.02
CA SER A 86 17.65 17.17 -7.39
C SER A 86 17.84 15.68 -7.65
N LEU A 87 17.51 15.20 -8.86
CA LEU A 87 17.85 13.84 -9.32
C LEU A 87 19.37 13.58 -9.29
N ARG A 88 20.21 14.61 -9.39
CA ARG A 88 21.67 14.49 -9.26
C ARG A 88 22.12 14.04 -7.87
N THR A 89 21.40 14.44 -6.82
CA THR A 89 21.65 13.98 -5.44
C THR A 89 21.28 12.50 -5.28
N LEU A 90 20.37 11.99 -6.12
CA LEU A 90 19.94 10.60 -6.16
C LEU A 90 20.86 9.67 -6.95
N VAL A 91 21.52 10.15 -8.01
CA VAL A 91 22.46 9.30 -8.79
C VAL A 91 23.60 8.80 -7.90
N PHE A 92 23.93 9.52 -6.82
CA PHE A 92 24.88 9.09 -5.79
C PHE A 92 24.30 8.11 -4.74
N GLY A 93 22.99 7.84 -4.75
CA GLY A 93 22.30 6.91 -3.86
C GLY A 93 21.46 5.89 -4.65
N MET A 94 22.07 4.74 -4.99
CA MET A 94 21.58 3.68 -5.89
C MET A 94 20.30 2.91 -5.45
N GLY A 95 19.34 3.57 -4.81
CA GLY A 95 18.09 2.95 -4.34
C GLY A 95 16.88 3.26 -5.24
N PRO A 96 15.89 2.34 -5.35
CA PRO A 96 14.63 2.65 -5.99
C PRO A 96 13.94 3.83 -5.28
N SER A 97 13.33 4.72 -6.05
CA SER A 97 12.70 5.94 -5.52
C SER A 97 11.42 6.31 -6.27
N ILE A 98 10.61 7.18 -5.66
CA ILE A 98 9.38 7.74 -6.21
C ILE A 98 9.17 9.15 -5.67
N TRP A 99 8.67 10.08 -6.50
CA TRP A 99 8.32 11.42 -6.04
C TRP A 99 7.08 11.39 -5.15
N VAL A 100 7.03 12.25 -4.14
CA VAL A 100 5.87 12.35 -3.23
C VAL A 100 4.57 12.61 -3.98
N ASP A 101 4.61 13.39 -5.07
CA ASP A 101 3.43 13.70 -5.89
C ASP A 101 2.95 12.50 -6.70
N GLU A 102 3.88 11.71 -7.24
CA GLU A 102 3.55 10.47 -7.95
C GLU A 102 2.98 9.44 -6.99
N LEU A 103 3.63 9.24 -5.83
CA LEU A 103 3.13 8.36 -4.80
C LEU A 103 1.72 8.77 -4.35
N ALA A 104 1.49 10.05 -4.06
CA ALA A 104 0.18 10.56 -3.65
C ALA A 104 -0.89 10.31 -4.73
N ARG A 105 -0.57 10.57 -6.00
CA ARG A 105 -1.46 10.30 -7.14
C ARG A 105 -1.87 8.83 -7.17
N VAL A 106 -0.92 7.91 -7.04
CA VAL A 106 -1.20 6.47 -7.05
C VAL A 106 -2.08 6.06 -5.87
N LEU A 107 -1.76 6.50 -4.65
CA LEU A 107 -2.51 6.11 -3.46
C LEU A 107 -3.96 6.58 -3.52
N VAL A 108 -4.19 7.82 -3.96
CA VAL A 108 -5.55 8.38 -4.12
C VAL A 108 -6.30 7.62 -5.21
N ASP A 109 -5.66 7.37 -6.34
CA ASP A 109 -6.30 6.69 -7.45
C ASP A 109 -6.73 5.26 -7.08
N VAL A 110 -5.86 4.51 -6.42
CA VAL A 110 -6.15 3.15 -5.93
C VAL A 110 -7.28 3.16 -4.89
N ALA A 111 -7.33 4.17 -4.03
CA ALA A 111 -8.42 4.28 -3.06
C ALA A 111 -9.79 4.49 -3.75
N VAL A 112 -9.83 5.35 -4.78
CA VAL A 112 -11.06 5.73 -5.49
C VAL A 112 -11.51 4.70 -6.51
N ASN A 113 -10.57 4.15 -7.28
CA ASN A 113 -10.82 3.33 -8.45
C ASN A 113 -10.43 1.85 -8.27
N GLY A 114 -9.57 1.55 -7.28
CA GLY A 114 -8.97 0.22 -7.13
C GLY A 114 -7.84 0.00 -8.12
N ASN A 115 -7.45 -1.26 -8.32
CA ASN A 115 -6.49 -1.66 -9.34
C ASN A 115 -7.16 -2.64 -10.32
N GLY A 116 -7.23 -2.26 -11.60
CA GLY A 116 -7.91 -3.05 -12.64
C GLY A 116 -7.30 -4.43 -12.86
N ASP A 117 -5.99 -4.56 -12.63
CA ASP A 117 -5.24 -5.82 -12.81
C ASP A 117 -5.39 -6.79 -11.63
N GLY A 118 -6.15 -6.42 -10.59
CA GLY A 118 -6.39 -7.25 -9.41
C GLY A 118 -5.23 -7.33 -8.41
N GLU A 119 -4.01 -6.90 -8.77
CA GLU A 119 -2.86 -6.90 -7.85
C GLU A 119 -3.14 -6.03 -6.60
N ARG A 120 -2.88 -6.61 -5.43
CA ARG A 120 -3.06 -5.96 -4.12
C ARG A 120 -1.78 -5.32 -3.58
N VAL A 121 -0.62 -5.67 -4.12
CA VAL A 121 0.68 -5.15 -3.67
C VAL A 121 1.28 -4.30 -4.79
N LEU A 122 1.56 -3.03 -4.48
CA LEU A 122 2.09 -2.04 -5.41
C LEU A 122 3.55 -1.75 -5.05
N GLU A 123 4.46 -2.47 -5.70
CA GLU A 123 5.89 -2.21 -5.57
C GLU A 123 6.28 -0.89 -6.26
N ASN A 124 7.42 -0.31 -5.86
CA ASN A 124 7.88 0.99 -6.36
C ASN A 124 7.83 1.12 -7.90
N GLU A 125 8.33 0.12 -8.62
CA GLU A 125 8.35 0.13 -10.08
C GLU A 125 6.95 0.16 -10.71
N ARG A 126 5.99 -0.54 -10.09
CA ARG A 126 4.60 -0.53 -10.56
C ARG A 126 3.99 0.86 -10.38
N MET A 127 4.27 1.50 -9.24
CA MET A 127 3.79 2.87 -8.98
C MET A 127 4.43 3.90 -9.91
N LEU A 128 5.70 3.72 -10.31
CA LEU A 128 6.34 4.59 -11.32
C LEU A 128 5.74 4.45 -12.72
N ARG A 129 5.23 3.26 -13.05
CA ARG A 129 4.55 2.99 -14.33
C ARG A 129 3.04 3.22 -14.27
N TRP A 130 2.54 3.87 -13.22
CA TRP A 130 1.10 4.03 -13.01
C TRP A 130 0.46 4.85 -14.13
N LYS A 131 -0.29 4.16 -14.98
CA LYS A 131 -1.17 4.72 -16.00
C LYS A 131 -2.50 4.03 -15.81
N GLN A 132 -3.53 4.85 -15.66
CA GLN A 132 -4.90 4.39 -15.50
C GLN A 132 -5.56 4.25 -16.87
#